data_AF-A0A953LG81-F1
#
_entry.id   AF-A0A953LG81-F1
#
_cell.length_a   1.000
_cell.length_b   1.000
_cell.length_c   1.000
_cell.angle_alpha   90.00
_cell.angle_beta   90.00
_cell.angle_gamma   90.00
#
_symmetry.space_group_name_H-M   'P 1'
#
loop_
_entity.id
_entity.type
_entity.pdbx_description
1 polymer ?
#
loop_
_entity_poly.entity_id
_entity_poly.type
_entity_poly.pdbx_seq_one_letter_code
_entity_poly.pdbx_strand_id
1 'polypeptide(L)' 'AVMGCVVNGPGEAAEADVALFGGKGVGMLYVGGERVRKTTEEEMVDALVELVEKKAAELKASGQVPSSYSRHERQ' A
#
# COMPACT_ATOMS: atom_id res chain seq x y z
N ALA A 1 2.16 -1.19 4.41
CA ALA A 1 3.44 -1.84 4.82
C ALA A 1 4.26 -2.23 3.59
N VAL A 2 5.58 -2.23 3.66
CA VAL A 2 6.48 -2.68 2.56
C VAL A 2 7.39 -3.77 3.10
N MET A 3 7.37 -4.97 2.53
CA MET A 3 8.05 -6.14 3.08
C MET A 3 8.88 -6.92 2.04
N GLY A 4 10.06 -7.37 2.45
CA GLY A 4 11.09 -7.96 1.59
C GLY A 4 10.99 -9.46 1.32
N CYS A 5 9.94 -10.15 1.79
CA CYS A 5 9.69 -11.54 1.42
C CYS A 5 8.24 -11.99 1.72
N VAL A 6 7.65 -12.79 0.81
CA VAL A 6 6.26 -13.30 0.87
C VAL A 6 5.94 -14.15 2.11
N VAL A 7 6.95 -14.71 2.78
CA VAL A 7 6.78 -15.82 3.76
C VAL A 7 6.05 -15.42 5.05
N ASN A 8 6.10 -14.15 5.46
CA ASN A 8 5.33 -13.61 6.61
C ASN A 8 4.16 -12.71 6.18
N GLY A 9 4.02 -12.45 4.89
CA GLY A 9 3.20 -11.36 4.37
C GLY A 9 1.67 -11.43 4.55
N PRO A 10 1.01 -12.60 4.46
CA PRO A 10 -0.46 -12.63 4.41
C PRO A 10 -1.15 -12.15 5.69
N GLY A 11 -0.59 -12.44 6.86
CA GLY A 11 -1.16 -12.04 8.15
C GLY A 11 -1.04 -10.53 8.40
N GLU A 12 0.10 -9.95 8.04
CA GLU A 12 0.40 -8.52 8.23
C GLU A 12 -0.25 -7.63 7.14
N ALA A 13 -0.56 -8.19 5.96
CA ALA A 13 -1.35 -7.49 4.93
C ALA A 13 -2.82 -7.32 5.30
N ALA A 14 -3.37 -8.20 6.13
CA ALA A 14 -4.79 -8.12 6.53
C ALA A 14 -5.09 -6.86 7.35
N GLU A 15 -4.10 -6.36 8.08
CA GLU A 15 -4.21 -5.15 8.91
C GLU A 15 -3.79 -3.87 8.17
N ALA A 16 -3.25 -3.99 6.95
CA ALA A 16 -2.73 -2.87 6.18
C ALA A 16 -3.73 -2.37 5.13
N ASP A 17 -3.89 -1.04 5.03
CA ASP A 17 -4.66 -0.42 3.94
C ASP A 17 -4.08 -0.78 2.57
N VAL A 18 -2.75 -0.76 2.46
CA VAL A 18 -1.98 -1.16 1.27
C VAL A 18 -0.74 -1.94 1.72
N ALA A 19 -0.46 -3.07 1.07
CA ALA A 19 0.73 -3.87 1.28
C ALA A 19 1.40 -4.28 -0.03
N LEU A 20 2.73 -4.30 -0.02
CA LEU A 20 3.57 -4.76 -1.13
C LEU A 20 4.50 -5.87 -0.65
N PHE A 21 4.50 -6.98 -1.39
CA PHE A 21 5.41 -8.11 -1.18
C PHE A 21 6.35 -8.28 -2.36
N GLY A 22 7.65 -8.14 -2.09
CA GLY A 22 8.70 -8.46 -3.05
C GLY A 22 9.02 -9.95 -3.08
N GLY A 23 9.23 -10.48 -4.29
CA GLY A 23 9.79 -11.80 -4.57
C GLY A 23 10.78 -11.72 -5.73
N LYS A 24 11.35 -12.85 -6.18
CA LYS A 24 12.36 -12.88 -7.26
C LYS A 24 11.82 -12.25 -8.56
N GLY A 25 12.16 -10.98 -8.81
CA GLY A 25 11.78 -10.21 -10.00
C GLY A 25 10.29 -9.85 -10.10
N VAL A 26 9.50 -10.08 -9.05
CA VAL A 26 8.06 -9.86 -9.07
C VAL A 26 7.57 -9.23 -7.76
N GLY A 27 6.59 -8.34 -7.87
CA GLY A 27 5.89 -7.73 -6.74
C GLY A 27 4.45 -8.21 -6.68
N MET A 28 3.91 -8.25 -5.46
CA MET A 28 2.52 -8.58 -5.18
C MET A 28 1.91 -7.47 -4.34
N LEU A 29 0.90 -6.79 -4.88
CA LEU A 29 0.19 -5.71 -4.22
C LEU A 29 -1.13 -6.20 -3.63
N TYR A 30 -1.41 -5.73 -2.42
CA TYR A 30 -2.60 -6.04 -1.64
C TYR A 30 -3.24 -4.76 -1.12
N VAL A 31 -4.56 -4.71 -1.06
CA VAL A 31 -5.35 -3.63 -0.47
C VAL A 31 -6.40 -4.25 0.45
N GLY A 32 -6.41 -3.87 1.73
CA GLY A 32 -7.34 -4.44 2.70
C GLY A 32 -7.27 -5.97 2.83
N GLY A 33 -6.06 -6.54 2.73
CA GLY A 33 -5.85 -7.99 2.77
C GLY A 33 -6.15 -8.75 1.47
N GLU A 34 -6.68 -8.09 0.43
CA GLU A 34 -6.97 -8.74 -0.86
C GLU A 34 -5.91 -8.45 -1.92
N ARG A 35 -5.54 -9.46 -2.71
CA ARG A 35 -4.56 -9.31 -3.80
C ARG A 35 -5.18 -8.52 -4.96
N VAL A 36 -4.58 -7.37 -5.28
CA VAL A 36 -5.07 -6.49 -6.34
C VAL A 36 -4.27 -6.58 -7.63
N ARG A 37 -2.94 -6.68 -7.55
CA ARG A 37 -2.07 -6.61 -8.73
C ARG A 37 -0.77 -7.39 -8.52
N LYS A 38 -0.27 -8.02 -9.58
CA LYS A 38 1.10 -8.53 -9.67
C LYS A 38 1.89 -7.55 -10.55
N THR A 39 3.12 -7.23 -10.15
CA THR A 39 4.00 -6.31 -10.88
C THR A 39 5.33 -6.99 -11.18
N THR A 40 6.06 -6.47 -12.16
CA THR A 40 7.50 -6.71 -12.21
C THR A 40 8.23 -5.89 -11.14
N GLU A 41 9.53 -6.11 -10.97
CA GLU A 41 10.37 -5.28 -10.09
C GLU A 41 10.44 -3.82 -10.57
N GLU A 42 10.50 -3.61 -11.87
CA GLU A 42 10.61 -2.29 -12.51
C GLU A 42 9.35 -1.44 -12.28
N GLU A 43 8.17 -2.07 -12.32
CA GLU A 43 6.87 -1.40 -12.18
C GLU A 43 6.38 -1.34 -10.72
N MET A 44 7.10 -1.97 -9.81
CA MET A 44 6.63 -2.23 -8.44
C MET A 44 6.38 -0.95 -7.66
N VAL A 45 7.28 0.02 -7.80
CA VAL A 45 7.23 1.30 -7.09
C VAL A 45 6.09 2.16 -7.65
N ASP A 46 6.02 2.34 -8.97
CA ASP A 46 4.97 3.11 -9.61
C ASP A 46 3.57 2.58 -9.27
N ALA A 47 3.40 1.25 -9.34
CA ALA A 47 2.14 0.61 -9.00
C ALA A 47 1.78 0.75 -7.52
N LEU A 48 2.76 0.75 -6.61
CA LEU A 48 2.52 1.03 -5.19
C LEU A 48 2.06 2.48 -4.98
N VAL A 49 2.73 3.45 -5.60
CA VAL A 49 2.38 4.87 -5.46
C VAL A 49 0.97 5.12 -5.96
N GLU A 50 0.62 4.61 -7.15
CA GLU A 50 -0.72 4.73 -7.74
C GLU A 50 -1.81 4.24 -6.77
N LEU A 51 -1.60 3.07 -6.14
CA LEU A 51 -2.55 2.51 -5.18
C LEU A 51 -2.65 3.32 -3.90
N VAL A 52 -1.52 3.80 -3.36
CA VAL A 52 -1.49 4.62 -2.14
C VAL A 52 -2.17 5.95 -2.39
N GLU A 53 -1.92 6.60 -3.52
CA GLU A 53 -2.56 7.89 -3.87
C GLU A 53 -4.07 7.73 -4.03
N LYS A 54 -4.52 6.67 -4.72
CA LYS A 54 -5.95 6.36 -4.84
C LYS A 54 -6.57 6.14 -3.46
N LYS A 55 -5.95 5.33 -2.61
CA LYS A 55 -6.46 5.05 -1.26
C LYS A 55 -6.46 6.29 -0.37
N ALA A 56 -5.43 7.13 -0.48
CA ALA A 56 -5.36 8.40 0.24
C ALA A 56 -6.45 9.38 -0.21
N ALA A 57 -6.77 9.43 -1.51
CA ALA A 57 -7.89 10.22 -2.03
C ALA A 57 -9.24 9.73 -1.50
N GLU A 58 -9.44 8.40 -1.46
CA GLU A 58 -10.63 7.78 -0.86
C GLU A 58 -10.77 8.10 0.63
N LEU A 59 -9.68 7.99 1.41
CA LEU A 59 -9.67 8.30 2.84
C LEU A 59 -9.90 9.80 3.12
N LYS A 60 -9.39 10.68 2.25
CA LYS A 60 -9.69 12.12 2.32
C LYS A 60 -11.16 12.40 2.05
N ALA A 61 -11.75 11.73 1.06
CA ALA A 61 -13.17 11.86 0.75
C ALA A 61 -14.08 11.29 1.86
N SER A 62 -13.66 10.21 2.53
CA SER A 62 -14.40 9.62 3.66
C SER A 62 -14.14 10.31 5.01
N GLY A 63 -13.24 11.30 5.06
CA GLY A 63 -12.89 12.02 6.29
C GLY A 63 -12.11 11.20 7.32
N GLN A 64 -11.63 10.00 6.97
CA GLN A 64 -10.88 9.10 7.85
C GLN A 64 -9.36 9.33 7.79
N VAL A 65 -8.91 10.57 7.57
CA VAL A 65 -7.48 10.87 7.69
C VAL A 65 -7.15 11.02 9.18
N PRO A 66 -6.33 10.14 9.79
CA PRO A 66 -5.95 10.30 11.17
C PRO A 66 -5.24 11.65 11.38
N SER A 67 -5.66 12.40 12.41
CA SER A 67 -5.12 13.72 12.74
C SER A 67 -3.60 13.73 13.00
N SER A 68 -3.00 12.57 13.26
CA SER A 68 -1.54 12.42 13.42
C SER A 68 -0.76 12.49 12.11
N TYR A 69 -1.40 12.25 10.96
CA TYR A 69 -0.78 12.22 9.63
C TYR A 69 -1.33 13.27 8.67
N SER A 70 -2.32 14.07 9.09
CA SER A 70 -2.59 15.33 8.41
C SER A 70 -1.30 16.14 8.46
N ARG A 71 -0.60 16.26 7.32
CA ARG A 71 0.46 17.24 7.15
C ARG A 71 -0.16 18.55 7.65
N HIS A 72 0.28 19.00 8.83
CA HIS A 72 -0.04 20.35 9.26
C HIS A 72 0.61 21.22 8.20
N GLU A 73 -0.18 21.67 7.23
CA GLU A 73 0.14 22.85 6.44
C GLU A 73 0.11 23.99 7.44
N ARG A 74 1.21 24.10 8.21
CA ARG A 74 1.51 25.29 8.98
C ARG A 74 1.74 26.37 7.93
N GLN A 75 0.70 27.16 7.71
CA GLN A 75 0.82 28.55 7.27
C GLN A 75 1.86 29.27 8.12
#